data_AF-K1Q1T4-F1
#
_entry.id   AF-K1Q1T4-F1
#
_cell.length_a   1.000
_cell.length_b   1.000
_cell.length_c   1.000
_cell.angle_alpha   90.00
_cell.angle_beta   90.00
_cell.angle_gamma   90.00
#
_symmetry.space_group_name_H-M   'P 1'
#
loop_
_entity.id
_entity.type
_entity.pdbx_description
1 polymer ?
#
loop_
_entity_poly.entity_id
_entity_poly.type
_entity_poly.pdbx_seq_one_letter_code
_entity_poly.pdbx_strand_id
1 'polypeptide(L)'
;MKLRKVYFYWVCPDTNSFEWINDLLKNFDQQMAEEGLGEFLNYYIYLTRGWDKNQAQNIILHEHEDVDPVTGLAQKTHYGRPNWDKIFQDITKNHPSTSVGVFFCGPGVLSMTLHKMCNKHSTVGGTKFFYNKENF
;
A
#
# COMPACT_ATOMS: atom_id res chain seq x y z
N MET A 1 -7.91 -20.48 -8.75
CA MET A 1 -8.01 -19.63 -7.55
C MET A 1 -8.40 -18.24 -8.02
N LYS A 2 -9.45 -17.61 -7.47
CA LYS A 2 -9.91 -16.27 -7.91
C LYS A 2 -9.29 -15.20 -7.00
N LEU A 3 -8.72 -14.15 -7.58
CA LEU A 3 -8.24 -12.98 -6.85
C LEU A 3 -9.45 -12.23 -6.26
N ARG A 4 -9.40 -11.92 -4.95
CA ARG A 4 -10.53 -11.35 -4.20
C ARG A 4 -10.25 -10.01 -3.54
N LYS A 5 -8.98 -9.73 -3.22
CA LYS A 5 -8.54 -8.52 -2.54
C LYS A 5 -7.09 -8.24 -2.94
N VAL A 6 -6.76 -6.97 -3.15
CA VAL A 6 -5.42 -6.48 -3.43
C VAL A 6 -5.05 -5.44 -2.38
N TYR A 7 -3.85 -5.56 -1.83
CA TYR A 7 -3.24 -4.54 -0.98
C TYR A 7 -2.04 -3.96 -1.73
N PHE A 8 -2.11 -2.70 -2.10
CA PHE A 8 -1.06 -2.02 -2.85
C PHE A 8 -0.31 -1.03 -1.95
N TYR A 9 0.99 -1.24 -1.77
CA TYR A 9 1.82 -0.38 -0.93
C TYR A 9 2.78 0.39 -1.82
N TRP A 10 2.54 1.68 -1.98
CA TRP A 10 3.47 2.57 -2.67
C TRP A 10 4.39 3.24 -1.65
N VAL A 11 5.68 2.96 -1.73
CA VAL A 11 6.67 3.49 -0.78
C VAL A 11 7.71 4.31 -1.54
N CYS A 12 7.72 5.62 -1.34
CA CYS A 12 8.60 6.53 -2.07
C CYS A 12 9.32 7.51 -1.12
N PRO A 13 10.46 8.09 -1.57
CA PRO A 13 11.15 9.11 -0.81
C PRO A 13 10.45 10.47 -0.85
N ASP A 14 9.82 10.83 -1.97
CA ASP A 14 9.23 12.14 -2.24
C ASP A 14 8.04 12.04 -3.20
N THR A 15 7.41 13.19 -3.46
CA THR A 15 6.15 13.33 -4.21
C THR A 15 6.37 13.46 -5.72
N ASN A 16 7.60 13.40 -6.22
CA ASN A 16 7.90 13.71 -7.64
C ASN A 16 7.22 12.77 -8.64
N SER A 17 6.80 11.58 -8.19
CA SER A 17 6.11 10.58 -9.01
C SER A 17 4.63 10.47 -8.69
N PHE A 18 4.05 11.40 -7.94
CA PHE A 18 2.66 11.31 -7.48
C PHE A 18 1.65 11.67 -8.56
N GLU A 19 1.95 12.59 -9.47
CA GLU A 19 0.97 13.02 -10.47
C GLU A 19 0.40 11.85 -11.30
N TRP A 20 1.27 11.07 -11.96
CA TRP A 20 0.82 9.99 -12.85
C TRP A 20 0.12 8.85 -12.10
N ILE A 21 0.59 8.51 -10.90
CA ILE A 21 0.02 7.41 -10.12
C ILE A 21 -1.32 7.80 -9.50
N ASN A 22 -1.47 9.07 -9.11
CA ASN A 22 -2.75 9.56 -8.57
C ASN A 22 -3.83 9.46 -9.64
N ASP A 23 -3.53 9.84 -10.89
CA ASP A 23 -4.47 9.71 -12.00
C ASP A 23 -4.82 8.25 -12.26
N LEU A 24 -3.84 7.34 -12.21
CA LEU A 24 -4.07 5.90 -12.35
C LEU A 24 -4.99 5.36 -11.24
N LEU A 25 -4.72 5.72 -9.98
CA LEU A 25 -5.52 5.25 -8.83
C LEU A 25 -6.93 5.85 -8.83
N LYS A 26 -7.10 7.12 -9.21
CA LYS A 26 -8.42 7.74 -9.37
C LYS A 26 -9.26 7.05 -10.43
N ASN A 27 -8.66 6.80 -11.60
CA ASN A 27 -9.33 6.08 -12.68
C ASN A 27 -9.71 4.65 -12.25
N PHE A 28 -8.82 3.99 -11.50
CA PHE A 28 -9.08 2.66 -10.97
C PHE A 28 -10.23 2.66 -9.95
N ASP A 29 -10.23 3.57 -8.99
CA ASP A 29 -11.28 3.70 -7.97
C ASP A 29 -12.64 3.94 -8.62
N GLN A 30 -12.70 4.80 -9.64
CA GLN A 30 -13.93 5.04 -10.41
C GLN A 30 -14.42 3.75 -11.10
N GLN A 31 -13.55 3.05 -11.83
CA GLN A 31 -13.91 1.81 -12.53
C GLN A 31 -14.40 0.73 -11.55
N MET A 32 -13.71 0.55 -10.43
CA MET A 32 -14.12 -0.43 -9.41
C MET A 32 -15.43 -0.04 -8.73
N ALA A 33 -15.70 1.24 -8.52
CA ALA A 33 -16.99 1.69 -8.00
C ALA A 33 -18.14 1.35 -8.96
N GLU A 34 -17.96 1.59 -10.27
CA GLU A 34 -18.94 1.26 -11.31
C GLU A 34 -19.24 -0.25 -11.38
N GLU A 35 -18.24 -1.10 -11.14
CA GLU A 35 -18.39 -2.56 -11.11
C GLU A 35 -18.88 -3.12 -9.75
N GLY A 36 -19.11 -2.28 -8.74
CA GLY A 36 -19.48 -2.71 -7.39
C GLY A 36 -18.32 -3.40 -6.63
N LEU A 37 -17.08 -3.16 -7.07
CA LEU A 37 -15.83 -3.71 -6.56
C LEU A 37 -14.99 -2.66 -5.81
N GLY A 38 -15.58 -1.58 -5.28
CA GLY A 38 -14.85 -0.49 -4.63
C GLY A 38 -13.91 -0.94 -3.49
N GLU A 39 -14.20 -2.08 -2.86
CA GLU A 39 -13.35 -2.70 -1.83
C GLU A 39 -12.35 -3.72 -2.38
N PHE A 40 -12.15 -3.83 -3.68
CA PHE A 40 -11.24 -4.81 -4.26
C PHE A 40 -9.77 -4.44 -4.04
N LEU A 41 -9.42 -3.15 -4.17
CA LEU A 41 -8.07 -2.62 -3.99
C LEU A 41 -8.03 -1.67 -2.80
N ASN A 42 -7.13 -1.93 -1.85
CA ASN A 42 -6.72 -0.92 -0.88
C ASN A 42 -5.29 -0.52 -1.18
N TYR A 43 -5.07 0.77 -1.44
CA TYR A 43 -3.73 1.33 -1.60
C TYR A 43 -3.31 2.14 -0.39
N TYR A 44 -2.01 2.09 -0.08
CA TYR A 44 -1.38 2.80 1.02
C TYR A 44 -0.12 3.48 0.49
N ILE A 45 -0.08 4.80 0.59
CA ILE A 45 1.03 5.61 0.11
C ILE A 45 1.91 5.99 1.31
N TYR A 46 3.21 5.77 1.20
CA TYR A 46 4.20 6.07 2.24
C TYR A 46 5.27 7.01 1.73
N LEU A 47 5.35 8.20 2.33
CA LEU A 47 6.42 9.18 2.12
C LEU A 47 7.52 9.03 3.17
N THR A 48 8.65 8.47 2.76
CA THR A 48 9.72 8.08 3.69
C THR A 48 10.67 9.20 4.10
N ARG A 49 10.78 10.30 3.33
CA ARG A 49 11.53 11.50 3.75
C ARG A 49 10.66 12.58 4.38
N GLY A 50 9.34 12.37 4.43
CA GLY A 50 8.38 13.35 4.92
C GLY A 50 8.15 14.50 3.94
N TRP A 51 7.78 15.65 4.48
CA TRP A 51 7.46 16.88 3.76
C TRP A 51 8.53 17.95 3.98
N ASP A 52 8.69 18.84 3.00
CA ASP A 52 9.41 20.09 3.27
C ASP A 52 8.55 21.10 4.06
N LYS A 53 9.14 22.23 4.46
CA LYS A 53 8.43 23.25 5.26
C LYS A 53 7.22 23.86 4.53
N ASN A 54 7.28 23.96 3.20
CA ASN A 54 6.22 24.55 2.40
C ASN A 54 5.06 23.56 2.24
N GLN A 55 5.36 22.27 2.09
CA GLN A 55 4.38 21.19 2.07
C GLN A 55 3.69 21.01 3.43
N ALA A 56 4.42 21.14 4.54
CA ALA A 56 3.88 20.96 5.89
C ALA A 56 2.69 21.88 6.18
N GLN A 57 2.76 23.15 5.77
CA GLN A 57 1.68 24.11 6.02
C GLN A 57 0.41 23.72 5.27
N ASN A 58 0.52 23.36 3.99
CA ASN A 58 -0.62 22.91 3.19
C ASN A 58 -1.23 21.61 3.76
N ILE A 59 -0.40 20.66 4.19
CA ILE A 59 -0.88 19.40 4.75
C ILE A 59 -1.68 19.62 6.04
N ILE A 60 -1.18 20.46 6.95
CA ILE A 60 -1.86 20.78 8.22
C ILE A 60 -3.17 21.54 7.95
N LEU A 61 -3.15 22.49 7.02
CA LEU A 61 -4.33 23.29 6.68
C LEU A 61 -5.48 22.42 6.15
N HIS A 62 -5.15 21.39 5.37
CA HIS A 62 -6.12 20.55 4.67
C HIS A 62 -6.23 19.12 5.25
N GLU A 63 -5.69 18.87 6.44
CA GLU A 63 -5.66 17.54 7.05
C GLU A 63 -7.07 16.97 7.28
N HIS A 64 -8.00 17.84 7.66
CA HIS A 64 -9.39 17.51 7.99
C HIS A 64 -10.32 17.34 6.78
N GLU A 65 -9.83 17.56 5.56
CA GLU A 65 -10.63 17.34 4.36
C GLU A 65 -10.81 15.86 4.06
N ASP A 66 -11.79 15.50 3.23
CA ASP A 66 -12.06 14.10 2.86
C ASP A 66 -11.00 13.51 1.92
N VAL A 67 -10.18 14.36 1.30
CA VAL A 67 -9.12 13.97 0.37
C VAL A 67 -7.74 14.21 0.96
N ASP A 68 -6.76 13.43 0.52
CA ASP A 68 -5.37 13.59 0.91
C ASP A 68 -4.78 14.90 0.38
N PRO A 69 -4.21 15.76 1.23
CA PRO A 69 -3.71 17.08 0.82
C PRO A 69 -2.45 17.01 -0.05
N VAL A 70 -1.80 15.85 -0.15
CA VAL A 70 -0.60 15.64 -0.95
C VAL A 70 -0.93 15.06 -2.32
N THR A 71 -1.85 14.11 -2.37
CA THR A 71 -2.17 13.33 -3.58
C THR A 71 -3.54 13.63 -4.17
N GLY A 72 -4.44 14.22 -3.39
CA GLY A 72 -5.85 14.41 -3.74
C GLY A 72 -6.63 13.10 -3.89
N LEU A 73 -6.13 12.01 -3.31
CA LEU A 73 -6.79 10.69 -3.28
C LEU A 73 -7.68 10.55 -2.04
N ALA A 74 -8.64 9.62 -2.07
CA ALA A 74 -9.48 9.35 -0.91
C ALA A 74 -8.70 8.75 0.27
N GLN A 75 -7.67 7.92 -0.02
CA GLN A 75 -6.79 7.37 1.02
C GLN A 75 -5.68 8.36 1.39
N LYS A 76 -5.52 8.61 2.69
CA LYS A 76 -4.50 9.53 3.22
C LYS A 76 -3.08 8.96 3.10
N THR A 77 -2.12 9.84 2.87
CA THR A 77 -0.69 9.51 2.82
C THR A 77 -0.14 9.24 4.22
N HIS A 78 0.62 8.16 4.35
CA HIS A 78 1.38 7.83 5.57
C HIS A 78 2.79 8.42 5.51
N TYR A 79 3.29 8.87 6.66
CA TYR A 79 4.62 9.46 6.77
C TYR A 79 5.58 8.53 7.50
N GLY A 80 6.78 8.39 6.94
CA GLY A 80 7.78 7.44 7.39
C GLY A 80 7.71 6.10 6.65
N ARG A 81 8.37 5.09 7.22
CA ARG A 81 8.47 3.76 6.61
C ARG A 81 7.31 2.86 7.08
N PRO A 82 6.78 1.98 6.23
CA PRO A 82 5.77 1.00 6.64
C PRO A 82 6.28 0.10 7.76
N ASN A 83 5.42 -0.17 8.74
CA ASN A 83 5.65 -1.24 9.70
C ASN A 83 5.20 -2.57 9.09
N TRP A 84 6.09 -3.21 8.33
CA TRP A 84 5.79 -4.47 7.65
C TRP A 84 5.38 -5.59 8.59
N ASP A 85 5.91 -5.62 9.82
CA ASP A 85 5.51 -6.65 10.77
C ASP A 85 4.03 -6.51 11.14
N LYS A 86 3.60 -5.29 11.47
CA LYS A 86 2.19 -5.00 11.76
C LYS A 86 1.29 -5.24 10.54
N ILE A 87 1.72 -4.80 9.36
CA ILE A 87 0.96 -5.01 8.11
C ILE A 87 0.70 -6.50 7.87
N PHE A 88 1.71 -7.35 8.00
CA PHE A 88 1.53 -8.78 7.82
C PHE A 88 0.63 -9.39 8.91
N GLN A 89 0.76 -8.97 10.17
CA GLN A 89 -0.16 -9.38 11.25
C GLN A 89 -1.62 -9.00 10.96
N ASP A 90 -1.85 -7.80 10.44
CA ASP A 90 -3.20 -7.34 10.08
C ASP A 90 -3.75 -8.17 8.91
N ILE A 91 -2.93 -8.51 7.91
CA ILE A 91 -3.35 -9.38 6.79
C ILE A 91 -3.69 -10.79 7.28
N THR A 92 -2.91 -11.40 8.18
CA THR A 92 -3.24 -12.74 8.71
C THR A 92 -4.54 -12.73 9.50
N LYS A 93 -4.78 -11.69 10.29
CA LYS A 93 -6.02 -11.52 11.06
C LYS A 93 -7.23 -11.36 10.14
N ASN A 94 -7.10 -10.58 9.07
CA ASN A 94 -8.20 -10.29 8.16
C ASN A 94 -8.47 -11.43 7.17
N HIS A 95 -7.47 -12.27 6.87
CA HIS A 95 -7.55 -13.36 5.89
C HIS A 95 -7.05 -14.68 6.49
N PRO A 96 -7.76 -15.25 7.49
CA PRO A 96 -7.36 -16.52 8.09
C PRO A 96 -7.38 -17.66 7.05
N SER A 97 -6.45 -18.60 7.20
CA SER A 97 -6.35 -19.82 6.37
C SER A 97 -6.33 -19.56 4.85
N THR A 98 -5.76 -18.43 4.44
CA THR A 98 -5.70 -17.98 3.04
C THR A 98 -4.28 -17.99 2.49
N SER A 99 -4.12 -18.33 1.22
CA SER A 99 -2.86 -18.16 0.49
C SER A 99 -2.77 -16.74 -0.08
N VAL A 100 -1.71 -16.01 0.27
CA VAL A 100 -1.48 -14.61 -0.11
C VAL A 100 -0.21 -14.52 -0.94
N GLY A 101 -0.30 -14.02 -2.17
CA GLY A 101 0.86 -13.67 -2.98
C GLY A 101 1.40 -12.30 -2.57
N VAL A 102 2.72 -12.19 -2.36
CA VAL A 102 3.41 -10.93 -2.08
C VAL A 102 4.33 -10.64 -3.26
N PHE A 103 4.02 -9.60 -4.01
CA PHE A 103 4.78 -9.17 -5.19
C PHE A 103 5.54 -7.89 -4.87
N PHE A 104 6.81 -7.83 -5.28
CA PHE A 104 7.65 -6.68 -4.98
C PHE A 104 8.53 -6.29 -6.17
N CYS A 105 8.50 -4.99 -6.49
CA CYS A 105 9.41 -4.31 -7.39
C CYS A 105 10.01 -3.10 -6.67
N GLY A 106 11.35 -2.98 -6.65
CA GLY A 106 12.03 -1.88 -5.97
C GLY A 106 13.37 -2.27 -5.31
N PRO A 107 13.84 -1.48 -4.31
CA PRO A 107 15.17 -1.67 -3.71
C PRO A 107 15.37 -3.05 -3.08
N GLY A 108 16.56 -3.63 -3.28
CA GLY A 108 16.90 -4.98 -2.79
C GLY A 108 16.80 -5.14 -1.27
N VAL A 109 17.09 -4.08 -0.49
CA VAL A 109 16.95 -4.11 0.98
C VAL A 109 15.50 -4.34 1.40
N LEU A 110 14.55 -3.70 0.71
CA LEU A 110 13.14 -3.89 0.99
C LEU A 110 12.65 -5.26 0.52
N SER A 111 13.12 -5.73 -0.64
CA SER A 111 12.87 -7.11 -1.10
C SER A 111 13.22 -8.16 -0.03
N MET A 112 14.42 -8.07 0.55
CA MET A 112 14.85 -8.99 1.61
C MET A 112 13.97 -8.88 2.86
N THR A 113 13.53 -7.68 3.21
CA THR A 113 12.66 -7.44 4.36
C THR A 113 11.31 -8.11 4.17
N LEU A 114 10.67 -7.92 3.01
CA LEU A 114 9.37 -8.51 2.70
C LEU A 114 9.44 -10.04 2.62
N HIS A 115 10.52 -10.59 2.05
CA HIS A 115 10.70 -12.05 2.02
C HIS A 115 10.81 -12.61 3.45
N LYS A 116 11.56 -11.96 4.35
CA LYS A 116 11.61 -12.34 5.77
C LYS A 116 10.24 -12.27 6.45
N MET A 117 9.44 -11.24 6.15
CA MET A 117 8.08 -11.12 6.69
C MET A 117 7.15 -12.23 6.20
N CYS A 118 7.24 -12.61 4.92
CA CYS A 118 6.49 -13.74 4.38
C CYS A 118 6.79 -15.03 5.15
N ASN A 119 8.06 -15.31 5.40
CA ASN A 119 8.48 -16.49 6.15
C ASN A 119 8.04 -16.43 7.63
N LYS A 120 8.15 -15.26 8.26
CA LYS A 120 7.77 -15.05 9.67
C LYS A 120 6.27 -15.27 9.91
N HIS A 121 5.41 -14.78 9.01
CA HIS A 121 3.96 -14.74 9.23
C HIS A 121 3.20 -15.88 8.55
N SER A 122 3.89 -16.76 7.82
CA SER A 122 3.29 -17.98 7.26
C SER A 122 3.13 -19.06 8.33
N THR A 123 1.91 -19.56 8.53
CA THR A 123 1.60 -20.58 9.54
C THR A 123 0.93 -21.81 8.92
N VAL A 124 1.26 -23.01 9.41
CA VAL A 124 0.58 -24.25 8.99
C VAL A 124 -0.87 -24.24 9.47
N GLY A 125 -1.83 -24.50 8.58
CA GLY A 125 -3.26 -24.40 8.87
C GLY A 125 -3.81 -22.97 8.93
N GLY A 126 -2.93 -21.96 8.92
CA GLY A 126 -3.28 -20.54 8.88
C GLY A 126 -2.99 -19.89 7.53
N THR A 127 -2.87 -18.58 7.54
CA THR A 127 -2.48 -17.78 6.37
C THR A 127 -1.06 -18.14 5.93
N LYS A 128 -0.84 -18.27 4.62
CA LYS A 128 0.48 -18.55 4.03
C LYS A 128 0.83 -17.48 3.00
N PHE A 129 2.02 -16.93 3.12
CA PHE A 129 2.53 -15.90 2.21
C PHE A 129 3.54 -16.50 1.24
N PHE A 130 3.38 -16.16 -0.04
CA PHE A 130 4.26 -16.59 -1.13
C PHE A 130 4.95 -15.36 -1.71
N TYR A 131 6.24 -15.23 -1.44
CA TYR A 131 7.02 -14.10 -1.90
C TYR A 131 7.47 -14.30 -3.36
N ASN A 132 7.18 -13.31 -4.19
CA ASN A 132 7.57 -13.24 -5.60
C ASN A 132 8.31 -11.92 -5.84
N LYS A 133 9.56 -12.03 -6.30
CA LYS A 133 10.33 -10.86 -6.75
C LYS A 133 10.03 -10.64 -8.22
N GLU A 134 9.53 -9.46 -8.54
CA GLU A 134 9.20 -9.07 -9.92
C GLU A 134 10.22 -8.04 -10.42
N ASN A 135 10.54 -8.11 -11.71
CA ASN A 135 11.26 -7.05 -12.42
C ASN A 135 10.32 -6.55 -13.52
N PHE A 136 9.58 -5.48 -13.24
CA PHE A 136 8.68 -4.81 -14.19
C PHE A 136 9.40 -3.69 -14.93
#